data_AF-X1FR51-F1
#
_entry.id   AF-X1FR51-F1
#
_cell.length_a   1.000
_cell.length_b   1.000
_cell.length_c   1.000
_cell.angle_alpha   90.00
_cell.angle_beta   90.00
_cell.angle_gamma   90.00
#
_symmetry.space_group_name_H-M   'P 1'
#
loop_
_entity.id
_entity.type
_entity.pdbx_description
1 polymer ?
#
loop_
_entity_poly.entity_id
_entity_poly.type
_entity_poly.pdbx_seq_one_letter_code
_entity_poly.pdbx_strand_id
1 'polypeptide(L)'
;RATVSEMGPNLFSRLLELNDVQSGVLEIIFKAADDHGWLLLDLKDLRAMLSFAAEKDNTKDLSAQYGLISPTSIAAIQRSLLQLENAGGDQFFGEPALDLADFMRQDMSGRGVVNVLAADQLILKPMLYSTFLLWLLSELFEKLPEVGDLDVPKLVFFFDEAHLL
;
A
#
# COMPACT_ATOMS: atom_id res chain seq x y z
N ARG A 1 1.49 10.24 0.99
CA ARG A 1 0.45 9.25 0.64
C ARG A 1 1.14 8.08 -0.05
N ALA A 2 0.50 6.94 -0.18
CA ALA A 2 0.99 5.79 -0.95
C ALA A 2 -0.09 5.38 -1.94
N THR A 3 0.25 4.88 -3.14
CA THR A 3 -0.80 4.33 -4.02
C THR A 3 -1.15 2.90 -3.63
N VAL A 4 -2.36 2.44 -4.00
CA VAL A 4 -2.75 1.04 -3.79
C VAL A 4 -1.85 0.11 -4.61
N SER A 5 -1.51 0.49 -5.84
CA SER A 5 -0.56 -0.23 -6.70
C SER A 5 0.83 -0.37 -6.09
N GLU A 6 1.41 0.68 -5.50
CA GLU A 6 2.72 0.59 -4.81
C GLU A 6 2.70 -0.31 -3.58
N MET A 7 1.59 -0.32 -2.83
CA MET A 7 1.48 -1.23 -1.69
C MET A 7 1.39 -2.70 -2.13
N GLY A 8 0.73 -2.95 -3.27
CA GLY A 8 0.59 -4.28 -3.84
C GLY A 8 -0.33 -5.22 -3.04
N PRO A 9 -0.70 -6.37 -3.60
CA PRO A 9 -1.74 -7.24 -3.03
C PRO A 9 -1.32 -7.87 -1.70
N ASN A 10 -0.02 -8.12 -1.48
CA ASN A 10 0.47 -8.80 -0.29
C ASN A 10 0.37 -7.94 0.98
N LEU A 11 0.89 -6.71 0.92
CA LEU A 11 0.79 -5.79 2.07
C LEU A 11 -0.66 -5.36 2.28
N PHE A 12 -1.41 -5.17 1.19
CA PHE A 12 -2.82 -4.81 1.29
C PHE A 12 -3.68 -5.93 1.89
N SER A 13 -3.39 -7.20 1.59
CA SER A 13 -4.06 -8.34 2.22
C SER A 13 -3.84 -8.38 3.73
N ARG A 14 -2.63 -8.05 4.20
CA ARG A 14 -2.32 -7.95 5.63
C ARG A 14 -3.05 -6.78 6.28
N LEU A 15 -3.07 -5.62 5.61
CA LEU A 15 -3.80 -4.43 6.07
C LEU A 15 -5.29 -4.72 6.25
N LEU A 16 -5.88 -5.46 5.32
CA LEU A 16 -7.31 -5.80 5.33
C LEU A 16 -7.64 -7.06 6.16
N GLU A 17 -6.62 -7.66 6.81
CA GLU A 17 -6.75 -8.91 7.58
C GLU A 17 -7.42 -10.05 6.80
N LEU A 18 -7.05 -10.19 5.53
CA LEU A 18 -7.63 -11.20 4.64
C LEU A 18 -7.10 -12.60 4.94
N ASN A 19 -7.96 -13.60 4.80
CA ASN A 19 -7.54 -15.00 4.80
C ASN A 19 -6.92 -15.40 3.45
N ASP A 20 -6.26 -16.56 3.40
CA ASP A 20 -5.53 -17.03 2.20
C ASP A 20 -6.38 -17.02 0.92
N VAL A 21 -7.65 -17.39 1.01
CA VAL A 21 -8.57 -17.43 -0.14
C VAL A 21 -8.88 -16.01 -0.62
N GLN A 22 -9.12 -15.08 0.29
CA GLN A 22 -9.38 -13.67 -0.02
C GLN A 22 -8.11 -12.98 -0.55
N SER A 23 -6.95 -13.29 0.03
CA SER A 23 -5.65 -12.80 -0.43
C SER A 23 -5.36 -13.25 -1.86
N GLY A 24 -5.59 -14.53 -2.19
CA GLY A 24 -5.45 -15.03 -3.55
C GLY A 24 -6.41 -14.38 -4.54
N VAL A 25 -7.65 -14.09 -4.12
CA VAL A 25 -8.58 -13.30 -4.94
C VAL A 25 -8.05 -11.87 -5.14
N LEU A 26 -7.55 -11.21 -4.09
CA LEU A 26 -7.00 -9.87 -4.21
C LEU A 26 -5.79 -9.84 -5.16
N GLU A 27 -4.92 -10.83 -5.11
CA GLU A 27 -3.79 -10.98 -6.03
C GLU A 27 -4.26 -11.09 -7.49
N ILE A 28 -5.29 -11.87 -7.76
CA ILE A 28 -5.90 -11.96 -9.10
C ILE A 28 -6.46 -10.60 -9.54
N ILE A 29 -7.10 -9.86 -8.64
CA ILE A 29 -7.66 -8.53 -8.93
C ILE A 29 -6.54 -7.55 -9.33
N PHE A 30 -5.45 -7.53 -8.58
CA PHE A 30 -4.27 -6.72 -8.92
C PHE A 30 -3.65 -7.15 -10.25
N LYS A 31 -3.52 -8.47 -10.48
CA LYS A 31 -2.94 -8.97 -11.73
C LYS A 31 -3.80 -8.62 -12.95
N ALA A 32 -5.12 -8.72 -12.82
CA ALA A 32 -6.05 -8.33 -13.86
C ALA A 32 -5.95 -6.82 -14.15
N ALA A 33 -5.83 -5.96 -13.14
CA ALA A 33 -5.63 -4.53 -13.35
C ALA A 33 -4.31 -4.23 -14.08
N ASP A 34 -3.21 -4.87 -13.67
CA ASP A 34 -1.89 -4.77 -14.31
C ASP A 34 -1.92 -5.18 -15.79
N ASP A 35 -2.54 -6.32 -16.11
CA ASP A 35 -2.65 -6.81 -17.50
C ASP A 35 -3.48 -5.90 -18.41
N HIS A 36 -4.41 -5.13 -17.83
CA HIS A 36 -5.19 -4.13 -18.57
C HIS A 36 -4.55 -2.73 -18.56
N GLY A 37 -3.43 -2.55 -17.86
CA GLY A 37 -2.78 -1.24 -17.66
C GLY A 37 -3.61 -0.28 -16.81
N TRP A 38 -4.48 -0.80 -15.94
CA TRP A 38 -5.29 -0.01 -15.01
C TRP A 38 -4.52 0.21 -13.71
N LEU A 39 -4.20 1.48 -13.44
CA LEU A 39 -3.56 1.87 -12.20
C LEU A 39 -4.59 1.92 -11.07
N LEU A 40 -4.25 1.32 -9.93
CA LEU A 40 -5.04 1.41 -8.71
C LEU A 40 -4.39 2.48 -7.83
N LEU A 41 -4.80 3.73 -8.00
CA LEU A 41 -4.16 4.85 -7.32
C LEU A 41 -4.70 4.98 -5.90
N ASP A 42 -6.03 4.91 -5.75
CA ASP A 42 -6.71 5.07 -4.47
C ASP A 42 -7.66 3.90 -4.13
N LEU A 43 -8.34 4.00 -2.98
CA LEU A 43 -9.29 2.98 -2.53
C LEU A 43 -10.53 2.89 -3.42
N LYS A 44 -10.90 3.97 -4.13
CA LYS A 44 -12.04 3.99 -5.05
C LYS A 44 -11.73 3.20 -6.30
N ASP A 45 -10.50 3.30 -6.81
CA ASP A 45 -10.06 2.50 -7.97
C ASP A 45 -10.10 1.00 -7.63
N LEU A 46 -9.55 0.60 -6.48
CA LEU A 46 -9.62 -0.80 -6.04
C LEU A 46 -11.07 -1.27 -5.84
N ARG A 47 -11.91 -0.44 -5.22
CA ARG A 47 -13.35 -0.74 -5.06
C ARG A 47 -14.06 -0.88 -6.41
N ALA A 48 -13.74 -0.03 -7.38
CA ALA A 48 -14.28 -0.11 -8.73
C ALA A 48 -13.85 -1.43 -9.41
N MET A 49 -12.57 -1.80 -9.27
CA MET A 49 -12.05 -3.06 -9.83
C MET A 49 -12.71 -4.28 -9.18
N LEU A 50 -12.90 -4.29 -7.86
CA LEU A 50 -13.63 -5.34 -7.16
C LEU A 50 -15.09 -5.42 -7.63
N SER A 51 -15.72 -4.27 -7.89
CA SER A 51 -17.11 -4.22 -8.37
C SER A 51 -17.22 -4.75 -9.79
N PHE A 52 -16.29 -4.36 -10.67
CA PHE A 52 -16.15 -4.91 -12.01
C PHE A 52 -16.00 -6.42 -11.99
N ALA A 53 -15.09 -6.94 -11.15
CA ALA A 53 -14.85 -8.38 -11.03
C ALA A 53 -16.03 -9.15 -10.42
N ALA A 54 -16.92 -8.50 -9.67
CA ALA A 54 -18.13 -9.10 -9.10
C ALA A 54 -19.27 -9.24 -10.12
N GLU A 55 -19.20 -8.55 -11.26
CA GLU A 55 -20.18 -8.72 -12.33
C GLU A 55 -20.06 -10.13 -12.91
N LYS A 56 -21.21 -10.79 -13.10
CA LYS A 56 -21.28 -12.23 -13.38
C LYS A 56 -20.42 -12.67 -14.57
N ASP A 57 -20.44 -11.88 -15.64
CA ASP A 57 -19.69 -12.20 -16.87
C ASP A 57 -18.18 -12.02 -16.64
N ASN A 58 -17.76 -10.91 -16.01
CA ASN A 58 -16.36 -10.66 -15.68
C ASN A 58 -15.81 -11.67 -14.65
N THR A 59 -16.59 -12.05 -13.64
CA THR A 59 -16.18 -13.09 -12.67
C THR A 59 -15.82 -14.38 -13.39
N LYS A 60 -16.62 -14.77 -14.38
CA LYS A 60 -16.41 -16.01 -15.14
C LYS A 60 -15.14 -15.90 -15.99
N ASP A 61 -14.95 -14.79 -16.68
CA ASP A 61 -13.81 -14.58 -17.58
C ASP A 61 -12.50 -14.48 -16.79
N LEU A 62 -12.48 -13.66 -15.72
CA LEU A 62 -11.34 -13.56 -14.81
C LEU A 62 -11.03 -14.91 -14.15
N SER A 63 -12.07 -15.66 -13.74
CA SER A 63 -11.86 -16.98 -13.15
C SER A 63 -11.25 -17.99 -14.13
N ALA A 64 -11.64 -17.90 -15.41
CA ALA A 64 -11.10 -18.76 -16.45
C ALA A 64 -9.64 -18.40 -16.79
N GLN A 65 -9.27 -17.13 -16.70
CA GLN A 65 -7.93 -16.65 -17.07
C GLN A 65 -6.91 -16.78 -15.92
N TYR A 66 -7.29 -16.40 -14.70
CA TYR A 66 -6.35 -16.22 -13.59
C TYR A 66 -6.52 -17.22 -12.45
N GLY A 67 -7.64 -17.94 -12.42
CA GLY A 67 -8.00 -18.87 -11.34
C GLY A 67 -9.26 -18.45 -10.60
N LEU A 68 -9.85 -19.39 -9.84
CA LEU A 68 -11.20 -19.24 -9.32
C LEU A 68 -11.37 -18.00 -8.41
N ILE A 69 -12.28 -17.12 -8.79
CA ILE A 69 -12.73 -16.00 -7.97
C ILE A 69 -14.15 -16.27 -7.48
N SER A 70 -14.35 -16.26 -6.16
CA SER A 70 -15.69 -16.39 -5.58
C SER A 70 -16.32 -15.01 -5.32
N PRO A 71 -17.59 -14.79 -5.67
CA PRO A 71 -18.30 -13.55 -5.32
C PRO A 71 -18.33 -13.28 -3.81
N THR A 72 -18.32 -14.34 -2.99
CA THR A 72 -18.26 -14.25 -1.54
C THR A 72 -16.93 -13.68 -1.03
N SER A 73 -15.81 -14.03 -1.67
CA SER A 73 -14.50 -13.47 -1.35
C SER A 73 -14.44 -11.99 -1.73
N ILE A 74 -14.93 -11.63 -2.92
CA ILE A 74 -14.99 -10.22 -3.34
C ILE A 74 -15.79 -9.39 -2.35
N ALA A 75 -16.98 -9.86 -1.96
CA ALA A 75 -17.83 -9.15 -0.99
C ALA A 75 -17.17 -9.03 0.39
N ALA A 76 -16.36 -10.01 0.81
CA ALA A 76 -15.60 -9.91 2.05
C ALA A 76 -14.51 -8.82 1.96
N ILE A 77 -13.74 -8.80 0.87
CA ILE A 77 -12.71 -7.78 0.63
C ILE A 77 -13.33 -6.39 0.58
N GLN A 78 -14.46 -6.21 -0.11
CA GLN A 78 -15.18 -4.93 -0.16
C GLN A 78 -15.61 -4.42 1.23
N ARG A 79 -15.98 -5.31 2.15
CA ARG A 79 -16.32 -4.93 3.53
C ARG A 79 -15.10 -4.50 4.32
N SER A 80 -13.98 -5.22 4.22
CA SER A 80 -12.72 -4.80 4.85
C SER A 80 -12.25 -3.45 4.30
N LEU A 81 -12.37 -3.24 2.98
CA LEU A 81 -12.05 -1.98 2.33
C LEU A 81 -12.91 -0.82 2.87
N LEU A 82 -14.21 -1.03 3.05
CA LEU A 82 -15.11 -0.03 3.64
C LEU A 82 -14.72 0.32 5.10
N GLN A 83 -14.25 -0.66 5.88
CA GLN A 83 -13.76 -0.39 7.24
C GLN A 83 -12.50 0.49 7.21
N LEU A 84 -11.58 0.22 6.29
CA LEU A 84 -10.38 1.01 6.07
C LEU A 84 -10.72 2.46 5.65
N GLU A 85 -11.67 2.64 4.74
CA GLU A 85 -12.18 3.95 4.33
C GLU A 85 -12.76 4.74 5.51
N ASN A 86 -13.59 4.09 6.34
CA ASN A 86 -14.15 4.68 7.56
C ASN A 86 -13.06 5.04 8.59
N ALA A 87 -11.98 4.27 8.64
CA ALA A 87 -10.79 4.58 9.42
C ALA A 87 -9.94 5.70 8.78
N GLY A 88 -10.34 6.28 7.65
CA GLY A 88 -9.63 7.38 6.98
C GLY A 88 -8.53 6.94 6.02
N GLY A 89 -8.58 5.70 5.52
CA GLY A 89 -7.66 5.20 4.50
C GLY A 89 -7.66 6.05 3.22
N ASP A 90 -8.78 6.70 2.87
CA ASP A 90 -8.88 7.62 1.72
C ASP A 90 -7.94 8.83 1.80
N GLN A 91 -7.51 9.22 3.02
CA GLN A 91 -6.54 10.30 3.19
C GLN A 91 -5.10 9.82 3.03
N PHE A 92 -4.90 8.51 3.15
CA PHE A 92 -3.59 7.89 3.13
C PHE A 92 -3.24 7.37 1.73
N PHE A 93 -4.21 6.75 1.05
CA PHE A 93 -4.03 6.22 -0.29
C PHE A 93 -4.35 7.26 -1.38
N GLY A 94 -3.55 7.26 -2.44
CA GLY A 94 -3.69 8.17 -3.59
C GLY A 94 -2.47 9.07 -3.82
N GLU A 95 -2.63 10.03 -4.71
CA GLU A 95 -1.55 10.91 -5.17
C GLU A 95 -1.58 12.30 -4.50
N PRO A 96 -0.42 13.01 -4.41
CA PRO A 96 0.92 12.56 -4.77
C PRO A 96 1.45 11.52 -3.79
N ALA A 97 1.99 10.43 -4.33
CA ALA A 97 2.67 9.41 -3.55
C ALA A 97 3.99 9.97 -2.97
N LEU A 98 4.43 9.39 -1.87
CA LEU A 98 5.70 9.75 -1.25
C LEU A 98 6.85 9.26 -2.15
N ASP A 99 7.68 10.20 -2.62
CA ASP A 99 8.92 9.88 -3.32
C ASP A 99 10.08 9.80 -2.32
N LEU A 100 10.76 8.66 -2.25
CA LEU A 100 11.94 8.49 -1.38
C LEU A 100 13.09 9.43 -1.76
N ALA A 101 13.17 9.87 -3.01
CA ALA A 101 14.15 10.85 -3.45
C ALA A 101 14.00 12.18 -2.70
N ASP A 102 12.77 12.54 -2.28
CA ASP A 102 12.52 13.74 -1.50
C ASP A 102 13.18 13.71 -0.12
N PHE A 103 13.36 12.52 0.46
CA PHE A 103 14.04 12.33 1.74
C PHE A 103 15.56 12.42 1.65
N MET A 104 16.13 12.15 0.48
CA MET A 104 17.58 12.16 0.25
C MET A 104 18.11 13.48 -0.31
N ARG A 105 17.26 14.52 -0.34
CA ARG A 105 17.66 15.83 -0.84
C ARG A 105 18.74 16.47 0.04
N GLN A 106 19.63 17.20 -0.62
CA GLN A 106 20.59 18.08 0.02
C GLN A 106 20.17 19.53 -0.17
N ASP A 107 20.48 20.38 0.81
CA ASP A 107 20.32 21.82 0.67
C ASP A 107 21.42 22.42 -0.22
N MET A 108 21.34 23.74 -0.46
CA MET A 108 22.33 24.47 -1.27
C MET A 108 23.75 24.47 -0.68
N SER A 109 23.91 24.07 0.59
CA SER A 109 25.21 23.94 1.27
C SER A 109 25.80 22.52 1.16
N GLY A 110 25.07 21.58 0.54
CA GLY A 110 25.46 20.18 0.43
C GLY A 110 25.14 19.35 1.68
N ARG A 111 24.36 19.87 2.63
CA ARG A 111 23.95 19.14 3.84
C ARG A 111 22.63 18.41 3.59
N GLY A 112 22.50 17.21 4.17
CA GLY A 112 21.25 16.46 4.14
C GLY A 112 20.12 17.20 4.87
N VAL A 113 18.90 17.03 4.40
CA VAL A 113 17.70 17.60 5.02
C VAL A 113 17.15 16.65 6.08
N VAL A 114 16.80 17.19 7.26
CA VAL A 114 16.09 16.43 8.29
C VAL A 114 14.59 16.51 8.03
N ASN A 115 13.99 15.37 7.73
CA ASN A 115 12.54 15.25 7.54
C ASN A 115 11.92 14.69 8.82
N VAL A 116 10.86 15.35 9.31
CA VAL A 116 10.11 14.90 10.49
C VAL A 116 8.73 14.45 10.03
N LEU A 117 8.46 13.15 10.14
CA LEU A 117 7.15 12.56 9.88
C LEU A 117 6.38 12.49 11.20
N ALA A 118 5.54 13.50 11.46
CA ALA A 118 4.71 13.54 12.66
C ALA A 118 3.49 12.60 12.49
N ALA A 119 3.42 11.57 13.33
CA ALA A 119 2.35 10.56 13.34
C ALA A 119 1.34 10.77 14.49
N ASP A 120 1.25 11.99 15.02
CA ASP A 120 0.50 12.36 16.23
C ASP A 120 -0.98 11.91 16.19
N GLN A 121 -1.58 11.90 14.99
CA GLN A 121 -2.95 11.43 14.77
C GLN A 121 -3.03 10.00 14.25
N LEU A 122 -1.96 9.52 13.60
CA LEU A 122 -1.90 8.17 13.02
C LEU A 122 -1.78 7.11 14.11
N ILE A 123 -1.15 7.43 15.25
CA ILE A 123 -1.05 6.53 16.41
C ILE A 123 -2.42 6.13 16.97
N LEU A 124 -3.44 6.99 16.80
CA LEU A 124 -4.84 6.69 17.16
C LEU A 124 -5.48 5.66 16.23
N LYS A 125 -4.80 5.29 15.13
CA LYS A 125 -5.24 4.33 14.11
C LYS A 125 -4.13 3.28 13.89
N PRO A 126 -3.90 2.37 14.87
CA PRO A 126 -2.72 1.50 14.90
C PRO A 126 -2.50 0.68 13.63
N MET A 127 -3.59 0.21 13.02
CA MET A 127 -3.55 -0.56 11.78
C MET A 127 -2.96 0.25 10.61
N LEU A 128 -3.46 1.48 10.38
CA LEU A 128 -2.94 2.35 9.32
C LEU A 128 -1.47 2.72 9.55
N TYR A 129 -1.11 2.98 10.81
CA TYR A 129 0.27 3.31 11.17
C TYR A 129 1.25 2.17 10.90
N SER A 130 0.96 0.97 11.41
CA SER A 130 1.79 -0.21 11.20
C SER A 130 1.92 -0.56 9.72
N THR A 131 0.84 -0.43 8.97
CA THR A 131 0.87 -0.68 7.53
C THR A 131 1.69 0.37 6.78
N PHE A 132 1.57 1.66 7.11
CA PHE A 132 2.42 2.70 6.51
C PHE A 132 3.89 2.44 6.78
N LEU A 133 4.24 2.12 8.04
CA LEU A 133 5.62 1.87 8.42
C LEU A 133 6.18 0.66 7.68
N LEU A 134 5.42 -0.44 7.63
CA LEU A 134 5.84 -1.65 6.91
C LEU A 134 6.03 -1.35 5.42
N TRP A 135 5.09 -0.64 4.80
CA TRP A 135 5.21 -0.22 3.40
C TRP A 135 6.43 0.67 3.17
N LEU A 136 6.65 1.68 4.02
CA LEU A 136 7.80 2.58 3.90
C LEU A 136 9.12 1.80 4.01
N LEU A 137 9.22 0.85 4.93
CA LEU A 137 10.40 0.00 5.07
C LEU A 137 10.58 -0.91 3.84
N SER A 138 9.51 -1.48 3.29
CA SER A 138 9.57 -2.24 2.04
C SER A 138 10.05 -1.39 0.88
N GLU A 139 9.49 -0.20 0.68
CA GLU A 139 9.90 0.75 -0.37
C GLU A 139 11.38 1.14 -0.24
N LEU A 140 11.83 1.42 0.99
CA LEU A 140 13.23 1.71 1.26
C LEU A 140 14.13 0.54 0.86
N PHE A 141 13.72 -0.69 1.19
CA PHE A 141 14.48 -1.90 0.87
C PHE A 141 14.50 -2.20 -0.64
N GLU A 142 13.39 -1.98 -1.33
CA GLU A 142 13.27 -2.25 -2.77
C GLU A 142 13.97 -1.19 -3.64
N LYS A 143 13.87 0.09 -3.28
CA LYS A 143 14.39 1.20 -4.10
C LYS A 143 15.82 1.59 -3.76
N LEU A 144 16.29 1.40 -2.52
CA LEU A 144 17.66 1.78 -2.15
C LEU A 144 18.63 0.64 -2.52
N PRO A 145 19.69 0.95 -3.29
CA PRO A 145 20.70 -0.04 -3.59
C PRO A 145 21.49 -0.39 -2.32
N GLU A 146 21.77 -1.68 -2.13
CA GLU A 146 22.73 -2.11 -1.12
C GLU A 146 24.12 -1.59 -1.50
N VAL A 147 24.71 -0.77 -0.63
CA VAL A 147 26.02 -0.15 -0.83
C VAL A 147 26.83 -0.26 0.46
N GLY A 148 28.00 -0.89 0.36
CA GLY A 148 28.97 -0.99 1.46
C GLY A 148 30.02 0.12 1.42
N ASP A 149 30.68 0.36 2.55
CA ASP A 149 31.87 1.21 2.68
C ASP A 149 31.75 2.65 2.13
N LEU A 150 30.60 3.30 2.35
CA LEU A 150 30.47 4.73 2.10
C LEU A 150 31.00 5.55 3.30
N ASP A 151 31.69 6.65 3.01
CA ASP A 151 32.16 7.60 4.03
C ASP A 151 31.01 8.22 4.84
N VAL A 152 29.84 8.38 4.20
CA VAL A 152 28.60 8.90 4.82
C VAL A 152 27.37 8.13 4.32
N PRO A 153 26.38 7.88 5.18
CA PRO A 153 25.13 7.24 4.76
C PRO A 153 24.31 8.17 3.86
N LYS A 154 23.62 7.59 2.85
CA LYS A 154 22.70 8.34 1.97
C LYS A 154 21.39 8.73 2.66
N LEU A 155 20.94 7.91 3.61
CA LEU A 155 19.73 8.12 4.40
C LEU A 155 19.93 7.49 5.77
N VAL A 156 19.47 8.18 6.81
CA VAL A 156 19.37 7.63 8.16
C VAL A 156 17.92 7.76 8.58
N PHE A 157 17.30 6.63 8.92
CA PHE A 157 15.92 6.57 9.37
C PHE A 157 15.89 6.29 10.87
N PHE A 158 15.28 7.19 11.64
CA PHE A 158 15.05 7.02 13.07
C PHE A 158 13.58 6.78 13.33
N PHE A 159 13.30 5.86 14.25
CA PHE A 159 11.95 5.55 14.71
C PHE A 159 11.86 5.80 16.20
N ASP A 160 11.00 6.74 16.60
CA ASP A 160 10.74 7.04 18.02
C ASP A 160 9.37 6.47 18.41
N GLU A 161 9.39 5.36 19.15
CA GLU A 161 8.22 4.68 19.68
C GLU A 161 7.88 5.10 21.12
N ALA A 162 8.53 6.11 21.69
CA ALA A 162 8.40 6.43 23.12
C ALA A 162 6.97 6.77 23.57
N HIS A 163 6.02 6.87 22.64
CA HIS A 163 4.61 7.19 22.84
C HIS A 163 3.72 5.93 22.93
N LEU A 164 4.29 4.72 22.79
CA LEU A 164 3.60 3.42 22.87
C LEU A 164 3.71 2.73 24.25
N LEU A 165 4.31 3.37 25.26
CA LEU A 165 4.45 2.87 26.64
C LEU A 165 3.50 3.58 27.62
#